data_AF-A0A354GMW8-F1
#
_entry.id   AF-A0A354GMW8-F1
#
_cell.length_a   1.000
_cell.length_b   1.000
_cell.length_c   1.000
_cell.angle_alpha   90.00
_cell.angle_beta   90.00
_cell.angle_gamma   90.00
#
_symmetry.space_group_name_H-M   'P 1'
#
loop_
_entity.id
_entity.type
_entity.pdbx_description
1 polymer ?
#
loop_
_entity_poly.entity_id
_entity_poly.type
_entity_poly.pdbx_seq_one_letter_code
_entity_poly.pdbx_strand_id
1 'polypeptide(L)'
;MLASLLLAAALAPSADARPDIAAANKILGRGMNLGNALDAPTEGAWGMKIEPEYLKAIKAAGFDSVRVPVKWSAHAAADAPYAIDPDFFRRIDEVLDLAEANRLNVVLDLHHYDGMDEAPDKNLPRLVGLWKQIASRYRGRPASVFFE
;
A
#
# COMPACT_ATOMS: atom_id res chain seq x y z
N MET A 1 47.52 32.08 -15.95
CA MET A 1 46.61 31.73 -14.84
C MET A 1 45.30 31.25 -15.46
N LEU A 2 45.15 29.94 -15.69
CA LEU A 2 43.89 29.35 -16.13
C LEU A 2 43.28 28.64 -14.92
N ALA A 3 42.16 29.18 -14.44
CA ALA A 3 41.38 28.59 -13.37
C ALA A 3 40.55 27.43 -13.94
N SER A 4 40.85 26.20 -13.54
CA SER A 4 40.02 25.03 -13.85
C SER A 4 38.78 25.05 -12.96
N LEU A 5 37.62 25.23 -13.59
CA LEU A 5 36.31 25.09 -12.97
C LEU A 5 35.99 23.59 -12.84
N LEU A 6 36.03 23.05 -11.62
CA LEU A 6 35.56 21.69 -11.34
C LEU A 6 34.03 21.72 -11.22
N LEU A 7 33.35 21.24 -12.25
CA LEU A 7 31.92 20.97 -12.22
C LEU A 7 31.70 19.66 -11.44
N ALA A 8 31.28 19.76 -10.18
CA ALA A 8 30.83 18.60 -9.42
C ALA A 8 29.50 18.12 -10.01
N ALA A 9 29.54 17.06 -10.83
CA ALA A 9 28.35 16.35 -11.24
C ALA A 9 27.75 15.67 -10.00
N ALA A 10 26.61 16.16 -9.52
CA ALA A 10 25.82 15.44 -8.54
C ALA A 10 25.32 14.14 -9.19
N LEU A 11 25.88 13.01 -8.76
CA LEU A 11 25.40 11.68 -9.15
C LEU A 11 23.96 11.54 -8.64
N ALA A 12 22.99 11.61 -9.54
CA ALA A 12 21.64 11.16 -9.24
C ALA A 12 21.71 9.66 -8.86
N PRO A 13 21.02 9.22 -7.79
CA PRO A 13 20.98 7.81 -7.44
C PRO A 13 20.42 7.01 -8.61
N SER A 14 21.13 5.93 -8.98
CA SER A 14 20.70 5.03 -10.06
C SER A 14 19.37 4.36 -9.69
N ALA A 15 18.46 4.30 -10.66
CA ALA A 15 17.18 3.58 -10.56
C ALA A 15 17.34 2.07 -10.30
N ASP A 16 18.57 1.54 -10.39
CA ASP A 16 18.93 0.13 -10.17
C ASP A 16 19.41 -0.19 -8.75
N ALA A 17 19.47 0.79 -7.85
CA ALA A 17 19.79 0.51 -6.45
C ALA A 17 18.61 -0.23 -5.80
N ARG A 18 18.75 -1.54 -5.58
CA ARG A 18 17.80 -2.28 -4.75
C ARG A 18 17.64 -1.57 -3.41
N PRO A 19 16.41 -1.39 -2.90
CA PRO A 19 16.21 -0.75 -1.63
C PRO A 19 16.98 -1.50 -0.53
N ASP A 20 17.63 -0.75 0.36
CA ASP A 20 18.24 -1.33 1.55
C ASP A 20 17.12 -1.91 2.41
N ILE A 21 16.99 -3.25 2.37
CA ILE A 21 15.94 -3.99 3.07
C ILE A 21 16.06 -3.82 4.60
N ALA A 22 17.28 -3.70 5.13
CA ALA A 22 17.48 -3.49 6.56
C ALA A 22 17.00 -2.10 6.96
N ALA A 23 17.28 -1.08 6.15
CA ALA A 23 16.76 0.27 6.36
C ALA A 23 15.23 0.34 6.21
N ALA A 24 14.68 -0.32 5.19
CA ALA A 24 13.24 -0.44 4.97
C ALA A 24 12.51 -1.08 6.16
N ASN A 25 12.99 -2.23 6.65
CA ASN A 25 12.42 -2.88 7.83
C ASN A 25 12.55 -2.02 9.08
N LYS A 26 13.66 -1.27 9.22
CA LYS A 26 13.87 -0.38 10.36
C LYS A 26 12.85 0.76 10.40
N ILE A 27 12.46 1.33 9.25
CA ILE A 27 11.47 2.43 9.22
C ILE A 27 10.04 1.97 9.46
N LEU A 28 9.70 0.70 9.18
CA LEU A 28 8.38 0.14 9.51
C LEU A 28 8.12 0.14 11.03
N GLY A 29 9.16 -0.03 11.84
CA GLY A 29 9.12 0.20 13.29
C GLY A 29 7.95 -0.50 14.00
N ARG A 30 7.28 0.22 14.90
CA ARG A 30 6.06 -0.30 15.56
C ARG A 30 4.86 -0.11 14.64
N GLY A 31 4.19 -1.20 14.29
CA GLY A 31 3.03 -1.20 13.40
C GLY A 31 1.69 -1.47 14.10
N MET A 32 0.60 -0.91 13.56
CA MET A 32 -0.77 -1.23 13.95
C MET A 32 -1.58 -1.72 12.73
N ASN A 33 -2.35 -2.80 12.89
CA ASN A 33 -3.27 -3.27 11.85
C ASN A 33 -4.60 -2.51 11.90
N LEU A 34 -5.07 -2.03 10.75
CA LEU A 34 -6.41 -1.48 10.57
C LEU A 34 -7.38 -2.58 10.13
N GLY A 35 -7.49 -3.63 10.94
CA GLY A 35 -8.32 -4.81 10.63
C GLY A 35 -9.82 -4.57 10.79
N ASN A 36 -10.59 -5.49 10.22
CA ASN A 36 -12.05 -5.48 10.14
C ASN A 36 -12.66 -4.25 9.43
N ALA A 37 -11.84 -3.57 8.63
CA ALA A 37 -12.18 -2.36 7.90
C ALA A 37 -12.27 -2.66 6.40
N LEU A 38 -11.19 -2.42 5.65
CA LEU A 38 -11.13 -2.62 4.20
C LEU A 38 -10.95 -4.09 3.81
N ASP A 39 -10.63 -4.95 4.77
CA ASP A 39 -10.61 -6.41 4.67
C ASP A 39 -12.00 -7.05 4.83
N ALA A 40 -12.99 -6.29 5.31
CA ALA A 40 -14.38 -6.73 5.26
C ALA A 40 -14.93 -6.70 3.81
N PRO A 41 -15.99 -7.46 3.47
CA PRO A 41 -16.61 -7.41 2.13
C PRO A 41 -17.10 -6.01 1.70
N THR A 42 -17.36 -5.13 2.67
CA THR A 42 -17.58 -3.71 2.49
C THR A 42 -17.11 -3.02 3.77
N GLU A 43 -16.40 -1.89 3.66
CA GLU A 43 -15.92 -1.16 4.84
C GLU A 43 -17.07 -0.84 5.80
N GLY A 44 -16.91 -1.17 7.09
CA GLY A 44 -17.95 -1.05 8.11
C GLY A 44 -18.81 -2.31 8.32
N ALA A 45 -18.79 -3.29 7.42
CA ALA A 45 -19.59 -4.52 7.56
C ALA A 45 -19.21 -5.35 8.80
N TRP A 46 -17.97 -5.24 9.27
CA TRP A 46 -17.48 -5.86 10.50
C TRP A 46 -17.29 -4.86 11.65
N GLY A 47 -17.93 -3.68 11.56
CA GLY A 47 -17.99 -2.69 12.64
C GLY A 47 -16.84 -1.69 12.72
N MET A 48 -15.90 -1.71 11.76
CA MET A 48 -14.79 -0.74 11.69
C MET A 48 -14.85 0.03 10.36
N LYS A 49 -14.74 1.36 10.45
CA LYS A 49 -14.47 2.25 9.31
C LYS A 49 -13.27 3.11 9.63
N ILE A 50 -12.30 3.25 8.71
CA ILE A 50 -11.09 4.02 8.99
C ILE A 50 -11.42 5.52 8.99
N GLU A 51 -11.27 6.15 10.15
CA GLU A 51 -11.48 7.59 10.33
C GLU A 51 -10.13 8.34 10.47
N PRO A 52 -10.04 9.60 10.00
CA PRO A 52 -8.82 10.42 10.10
C PRO A 52 -8.22 10.49 11.51
N GLU A 53 -9.08 10.55 12.53
CA GLU A 53 -8.72 10.64 13.93
C GLU A 53 -7.92 9.42 14.40
N TYR A 54 -8.15 8.25 13.80
CA TYR A 54 -7.47 7.01 14.17
C TYR A 54 -6.00 7.07 13.79
N LEU A 55 -5.67 7.53 12.57
CA LEU A 55 -4.27 7.65 12.11
C LEU A 55 -3.50 8.66 12.96
N LYS A 56 -4.15 9.77 13.33
CA LYS A 56 -3.59 10.75 14.25
C LYS A 56 -3.30 10.15 15.63
N ALA A 57 -4.26 9.40 16.19
CA ALA A 57 -4.11 8.74 17.48
C ALA A 57 -3.00 7.67 17.46
N ILE A 58 -2.94 6.87 16.39
CA ILE A 58 -1.88 5.87 16.17
C ILE A 58 -0.51 6.53 16.16
N LYS A 59 -0.35 7.63 15.43
CA LYS A 59 0.93 8.36 15.43
C LYS A 59 1.27 8.93 16.80
N ALA A 60 0.29 9.54 17.48
CA ALA A 60 0.48 10.10 18.82
C ALA A 60 0.85 9.02 19.87
N ALA A 61 0.39 7.79 19.68
CA ALA A 61 0.76 6.64 20.51
C ALA A 61 2.17 6.08 20.23
N GLY A 62 2.90 6.66 19.27
CA GLY A 62 4.29 6.30 18.98
C GLY A 62 4.47 5.13 18.01
N PHE A 63 3.46 4.86 17.17
CA PHE A 63 3.60 3.92 16.06
C PHE A 63 4.24 4.60 14.83
N ASP A 64 4.94 3.81 14.05
CA ASP A 64 5.67 4.22 12.85
C ASP A 64 4.97 3.80 11.57
N SER A 65 4.15 2.75 11.64
CA SER A 65 3.43 2.21 10.49
C SER A 65 2.00 1.78 10.81
N VAL A 66 1.19 1.72 9.75
CA VAL A 66 -0.08 1.00 9.74
C VAL A 66 -0.05 -0.08 8.67
N ARG A 67 -0.64 -1.23 8.98
CA ARG A 67 -0.95 -2.26 8.00
C ARG A 67 -2.43 -2.15 7.64
N VAL A 68 -2.70 -2.03 6.35
CA VAL A 68 -4.03 -1.81 5.78
C VAL A 68 -4.41 -3.08 5.03
N PRO A 69 -5.08 -4.04 5.71
CA PRO A 69 -5.56 -5.24 5.05
C PRO A 69 -6.75 -4.91 4.14
N VAL A 70 -6.78 -5.44 2.91
CA VAL A 70 -7.80 -5.08 1.91
C VAL A 70 -8.35 -6.28 1.14
N LYS A 71 -9.68 -6.48 1.18
CA LYS A 71 -10.38 -7.53 0.41
C LYS A 71 -10.72 -7.06 -1.01
N TRP A 72 -9.69 -6.85 -1.82
CA TRP A 72 -9.82 -6.39 -3.22
C TRP A 72 -10.78 -7.25 -4.05
N SER A 73 -10.83 -8.56 -3.79
CA SER A 73 -11.67 -9.50 -4.54
C SER A 73 -13.17 -9.25 -4.41
N ALA A 74 -13.61 -8.55 -3.36
CA ALA A 74 -15.01 -8.12 -3.17
C ALA A 74 -15.36 -6.88 -4.02
N HIS A 75 -14.36 -6.14 -4.46
CA HIS A 75 -14.50 -4.87 -5.19
C HIS A 75 -13.95 -4.95 -6.61
N ALA A 76 -13.90 -6.15 -7.19
CA ALA A 76 -13.35 -6.36 -8.52
C ALA A 76 -14.19 -7.34 -9.33
N ALA A 77 -14.27 -7.11 -10.64
CA ALA A 77 -14.98 -8.00 -11.55
C ALA A 77 -14.43 -9.45 -11.47
N ALA A 78 -15.34 -10.42 -11.70
CA ALA A 78 -14.98 -11.83 -11.73
C ALA A 78 -14.26 -12.22 -13.03
N ASP A 79 -14.56 -11.55 -14.14
CA ASP A 79 -14.00 -11.80 -15.46
C ASP A 79 -12.86 -10.82 -15.81
N ALA A 80 -11.93 -11.26 -16.66
CA ALA A 80 -10.85 -10.42 -17.16
C ALA A 80 -11.39 -9.15 -17.84
N PRO A 81 -10.81 -7.96 -17.61
CA PRO A 81 -9.52 -7.72 -16.97
C PRO A 81 -9.55 -7.63 -15.43
N TYR A 82 -10.62 -8.12 -14.78
CA TYR A 82 -10.82 -8.11 -13.33
C TYR A 82 -10.81 -6.68 -12.77
N ALA A 83 -11.49 -5.78 -13.47
CA ALA A 83 -11.50 -4.35 -13.16
C ALA A 83 -11.86 -4.13 -11.68
N ILE A 84 -10.98 -3.46 -10.95
CA ILE A 84 -11.25 -3.00 -9.59
C ILE A 84 -12.12 -1.75 -9.67
N ASP A 85 -13.13 -1.68 -8.81
CA ASP A 85 -14.03 -0.54 -8.70
C ASP A 85 -13.26 0.78 -8.49
N PRO A 86 -13.40 1.77 -9.40
CA PRO A 86 -12.76 3.07 -9.27
C PRO A 86 -13.10 3.80 -7.97
N ASP A 87 -14.28 3.59 -7.41
CA ASP A 87 -14.73 4.22 -6.16
C ASP A 87 -14.01 3.60 -4.97
N PHE A 88 -13.82 2.28 -4.99
CA PHE A 88 -13.02 1.59 -3.99
C PHE A 88 -11.55 2.04 -4.06
N PHE A 89 -10.99 2.21 -5.25
CA PHE A 89 -9.66 2.78 -5.42
C PHE A 89 -9.53 4.19 -4.83
N ARG A 90 -10.54 5.06 -4.98
CA ARG A 90 -10.51 6.38 -4.34
C ARG A 90 -10.53 6.24 -2.82
N ARG A 91 -11.28 5.27 -2.29
CA ARG A 91 -11.30 5.02 -0.85
C ARG A 91 -9.94 4.56 -0.31
N ILE A 92 -9.23 3.70 -1.03
CA ILE A 92 -7.87 3.31 -0.66
C ILE A 92 -6.92 4.51 -0.72
N ASP A 93 -7.03 5.35 -1.76
CA ASP A 93 -6.22 6.57 -1.86
C ASP A 93 -6.41 7.50 -0.65
N GLU A 94 -7.65 7.71 -0.20
CA GLU A 94 -7.93 8.51 1.00
C GLU A 94 -7.20 7.95 2.23
N VAL A 95 -7.18 6.63 2.42
CA VAL A 95 -6.50 5.99 3.56
C VAL A 95 -4.98 6.15 3.45
N LEU A 96 -4.41 6.01 2.25
CA LEU A 96 -2.99 6.24 2.01
C LEU A 96 -2.61 7.71 2.27
N ASP A 97 -3.42 8.65 1.80
CA ASP A 97 -3.20 10.09 1.99
C ASP A 97 -3.30 10.47 3.48
N LEU A 98 -4.25 9.88 4.22
CA LEU A 98 -4.37 10.05 5.66
C LEU A 98 -3.14 9.52 6.43
N ALA A 99 -2.61 8.36 6.04
CA ALA A 99 -1.39 7.82 6.63
C ALA A 99 -0.17 8.70 6.35
N GLU A 100 -0.02 9.17 5.10
CA GLU A 100 1.04 10.08 4.68
C GLU A 100 0.98 11.41 5.46
N ALA A 101 -0.20 12.02 5.55
CA ALA A 101 -0.41 13.25 6.33
C ALA A 101 -0.04 13.11 7.82
N ASN A 102 -0.15 11.88 8.37
CA ASN A 102 0.23 11.57 9.74
C ASN A 102 1.66 11.01 9.89
N ARG A 103 2.46 10.99 8.81
CA ARG A 103 3.84 10.46 8.80
C ARG A 103 3.91 9.03 9.33
N LEU A 104 2.96 8.20 8.87
CA LEU A 104 2.93 6.76 9.07
C LEU A 104 3.32 6.07 7.76
N ASN A 105 4.19 5.07 7.86
CA ASN A 105 4.42 4.15 6.75
C ASN A 105 3.20 3.23 6.59
N VAL A 106 2.97 2.73 5.38
CA VAL A 106 1.83 1.85 5.09
C VAL A 106 2.32 0.51 4.56
N VAL A 107 1.79 -0.58 5.08
CA VAL A 107 1.81 -1.89 4.43
C VAL A 107 0.42 -2.14 3.85
N LEU A 108 0.30 -2.12 2.53
CA LEU A 108 -0.95 -2.36 1.80
C LEU A 108 -0.93 -3.78 1.23
N ASP A 109 -1.87 -4.62 1.66
CA ASP A 109 -1.88 -6.03 1.27
C ASP A 109 -3.01 -6.37 0.27
N LEU A 110 -3.09 -7.66 -0.07
CA LEU A 110 -4.31 -8.29 -0.55
C LEU A 110 -4.80 -9.34 0.46
N HIS A 111 -5.93 -9.07 1.09
CA HIS A 111 -6.51 -9.86 2.18
C HIS A 111 -7.76 -10.66 1.76
N HIS A 112 -8.13 -11.65 2.59
CA HIS A 112 -9.39 -12.40 2.54
C HIS A 112 -9.88 -12.77 1.13
N TYR A 113 -8.99 -13.34 0.32
CA TYR A 113 -9.34 -13.79 -1.02
C TYR A 113 -9.76 -15.27 -1.02
N ASP A 114 -11.02 -15.50 -0.69
CA ASP A 114 -11.63 -16.84 -0.58
C ASP A 114 -11.36 -17.73 -1.82
N GLY A 115 -11.35 -17.14 -3.03
CA GLY A 115 -11.03 -17.88 -4.25
C GLY A 115 -9.59 -18.43 -4.30
N MET A 116 -8.61 -17.72 -3.73
CA MET A 116 -7.24 -18.25 -3.59
C MET A 116 -7.15 -19.34 -2.54
N ASP A 117 -7.96 -19.27 -1.48
CA ASP A 117 -8.03 -20.31 -0.44
C ASP A 117 -8.67 -21.60 -0.99
N GLU A 118 -9.70 -21.48 -1.83
CA GLU A 118 -10.44 -22.61 -2.38
C GLU A 118 -9.78 -23.25 -3.61
N ALA A 119 -9.30 -22.43 -4.55
CA ALA A 119 -8.82 -22.89 -5.85
C ALA A 119 -7.71 -21.96 -6.41
N PRO A 120 -6.48 -22.02 -5.86
CA PRO A 120 -5.41 -21.08 -6.19
C PRO A 120 -5.02 -21.12 -7.67
N ASP A 121 -4.92 -22.30 -8.29
CA ASP A 121 -4.56 -22.41 -9.72
C ASP A 121 -5.58 -21.74 -10.63
N LYS A 122 -6.87 -21.82 -10.28
CA LYS A 122 -7.96 -21.17 -11.01
C LYS A 122 -7.96 -19.66 -10.82
N ASN A 123 -7.59 -19.20 -9.62
CA ASN A 123 -7.66 -17.79 -9.23
C ASN A 123 -6.35 -17.02 -9.44
N LEU A 124 -5.24 -17.70 -9.73
CA LEU A 124 -3.94 -17.10 -10.00
C LEU A 124 -4.01 -16.03 -11.12
N PRO A 125 -4.69 -16.25 -12.26
CA PRO A 125 -4.82 -15.20 -13.28
C PRO A 125 -5.52 -13.94 -12.76
N ARG A 126 -6.55 -14.10 -11.91
CA ARG A 126 -7.27 -12.98 -11.29
C ARG A 126 -6.40 -12.28 -10.25
N LEU A 127 -5.71 -13.02 -9.37
CA LEU A 127 -4.76 -12.46 -8.41
C LEU A 127 -3.70 -11.59 -9.10
N VAL A 128 -3.07 -12.11 -10.17
CA VAL A 128 -2.07 -11.36 -10.95
C VAL A 128 -2.70 -10.15 -11.64
N GLY A 129 -3.94 -10.26 -12.13
CA GLY A 129 -4.69 -9.15 -12.72
C GLY A 129 -5.00 -8.02 -11.74
N LEU A 130 -5.34 -8.36 -10.49
CA LEU A 130 -5.54 -7.39 -9.42
C LEU A 130 -4.21 -6.68 -9.09
N TRP A 131 -3.14 -7.44 -8.85
CA TRP A 131 -1.82 -6.87 -8.55
C TRP A 131 -1.27 -5.99 -9.66
N LYS A 132 -1.51 -6.31 -10.94
CA LYS A 132 -1.13 -5.43 -12.06
C LYS A 132 -1.81 -4.06 -11.98
N GLN A 133 -3.10 -4.01 -11.63
CA GLN A 133 -3.83 -2.76 -11.47
C GLN A 133 -3.34 -1.96 -10.25
N ILE A 134 -3.16 -2.64 -9.10
CA ILE A 134 -2.67 -2.05 -7.86
C ILE A 134 -1.26 -1.46 -8.07
N ALA A 135 -0.33 -2.24 -8.62
CA ALA A 135 1.03 -1.79 -8.90
C ALA A 135 1.05 -0.64 -9.91
N SER A 136 0.23 -0.70 -10.97
CA SER A 136 0.14 0.38 -11.97
C SER A 136 -0.36 1.69 -11.34
N ARG A 137 -1.38 1.63 -10.47
CA ARG A 137 -1.92 2.80 -9.77
C ARG A 137 -0.91 3.41 -8.80
N TYR A 138 -0.25 2.56 -8.01
CA TYR A 138 0.57 3.01 -6.88
C TYR A 138 2.08 3.09 -7.16
N ARG A 139 2.54 2.86 -8.40
CA ARG A 139 3.95 3.00 -8.82
C ARG A 139 4.60 4.34 -8.47
N GLY A 140 3.81 5.41 -8.32
CA GLY A 140 4.27 6.76 -8.01
C GLY A 140 4.14 7.15 -6.54
N ARG A 141 3.61 6.25 -5.69
CA ARG A 141 3.52 6.49 -4.24
C ARG A 141 4.93 6.52 -3.63
N PRO A 142 5.12 7.25 -2.53
CA PRO A 142 6.42 7.29 -1.84
C PRO A 142 6.85 5.91 -1.37
N ALA A 143 8.16 5.72 -1.17
CA ALA A 143 8.74 4.46 -0.68
C ALA A 143 8.29 4.07 0.75
N SER A 144 7.52 4.92 1.43
CA SER A 144 6.83 4.62 2.68
C SER A 144 5.57 3.76 2.49
N VAL A 145 5.14 3.49 1.25
CA VAL A 145 4.09 2.53 0.93
C VAL A 145 4.72 1.21 0.47
N PHE A 146 4.53 0.19 1.29
CA PHE A 146 4.96 -1.18 1.09
C PHE A 146 3.79 -2.02 0.58
N PHE A 147 4.08 -3.05 -0.21
CA PHE A 147 3.10 -4.01 -0.69
C PHE A 147 3.37 -5.39 -0.08
N GLU A 148 2.31 -6.06 0.35
CA GLU A 148 2.33 -7.42 0.93
C GLU A 148 1.43 -8.39 0.15
#